data_AF-A0A6C1QI60-F1
#
_entry.id   AF-A0A6C1QI60-F1
#
_cell.length_a   1.000
_cell.length_b   1.000
_cell.length_c   1.000
_cell.angle_alpha   90.00
_cell.angle_beta   90.00
_cell.angle_gamma   90.00
#
_symmetry.space_group_name_H-M   'P 1'
#
loop_
_entity.id
_entity.type
_entity.pdbx_description
1 polymer ?
#
loop_
_entity_poly.entity_id
_entity_poly.type
_entity_poly.pdbx_seq_one_letter_code
_entity_poly.pdbx_strand_id
1 'polypeptide(L)'
;MVTAKLKNITFSILFIALLSACSIPQRIAQPVYDSHTSGIQYRVTQKGDGPSPLLNDLVFVHYKLLLEDSTIVDNSYERGEPVSFKMGAGQVITGWEIGIGLLNEGDRAIMIVPPDLAYGDRAMGDIPANSKLIFELEIVKIEPAPQPFDIADDVSFTETTSGLRYLVVEPGDGMMLLPGMRVRIHYTGFFEDMSIFDSSLQRDEPIDFTLGKGMVIRGWEEGISKLRVGDKARLWIPYQLAYGEQGRGPIPPASNLVFDVEVIDAEEVKRPQPFDISGKEIFETESGLQYIIVNEGTGISPEEGQVVIVHYTGFLMNGNIFDSSVERGQPFRFLLGKGQVISGWDEGVALMSRGAKYRFIIPPELAYGERAMGPVPANATLIFDVELLNFE
;
A
#
# COMPACT_ATOMS: atom_id res chain seq x y z
N MET A 1 -35.81 6.36 104.03
CA MET A 1 -35.60 5.07 104.72
C MET A 1 -34.44 4.37 104.04
N VAL A 2 -33.22 4.42 104.61
CA VAL A 2 -32.67 3.39 105.53
C VAL A 2 -32.62 2.05 104.76
N THR A 3 -31.47 1.45 104.40
CA THR A 3 -30.29 1.16 105.22
C THR A 3 -29.09 0.74 104.36
N ALA A 4 -27.89 1.06 104.85
CA ALA A 4 -26.59 0.60 104.37
C ALA A 4 -26.19 -0.80 104.90
N LYS A 5 -25.07 -1.33 104.38
CA LYS A 5 -24.06 -2.31 104.90
C LYS A 5 -23.74 -3.38 103.82
N LEU A 6 -22.52 -3.87 103.57
CA LEU A 6 -21.21 -3.75 104.21
C LEU A 6 -20.10 -4.18 103.22
N LYS A 7 -18.87 -3.73 103.53
CA LYS A 7 -17.54 -4.02 102.98
C LYS A 7 -17.26 -5.47 102.51
N ASN A 8 -16.42 -5.60 101.47
CA ASN A 8 -15.09 -6.22 101.60
C ASN A 8 -14.16 -5.84 100.44
N ILE A 9 -12.92 -5.53 100.81
CA ILE A 9 -11.80 -5.10 99.98
C ILE A 9 -10.97 -6.34 99.66
N THR A 10 -10.64 -6.55 98.38
CA THR A 10 -9.56 -7.44 97.96
C THR A 10 -8.79 -6.77 96.82
N PHE A 11 -7.51 -6.51 97.10
CA PHE A 11 -6.51 -6.05 96.14
C PHE A 11 -6.24 -7.17 95.12
N SER A 12 -6.41 -6.91 93.83
CA SER A 12 -5.91 -7.77 92.75
C SER A 12 -4.92 -6.99 91.89
N ILE A 13 -3.74 -7.58 91.78
CA ILE A 13 -2.52 -7.08 91.14
C ILE A 13 -2.71 -7.01 89.61
N LEU A 14 -2.36 -5.86 89.04
CA LEU A 14 -2.33 -5.59 87.60
C LEU A 14 -1.16 -6.35 86.95
N PHE A 15 -1.45 -7.40 86.18
CA PHE A 15 -0.48 -8.04 85.29
C PHE A 15 -0.51 -7.32 83.93
N ILE A 16 0.51 -6.52 83.64
CA ILE A 16 0.74 -5.96 82.29
C ILE A 16 1.38 -7.08 81.45
N ALA A 17 0.59 -7.70 80.59
CA ALA A 17 1.11 -8.56 79.54
C ALA A 17 1.63 -7.68 78.39
N LEU A 18 2.96 -7.62 78.22
CA LEU A 18 3.57 -7.17 76.97
C LEU A 18 3.20 -8.17 75.87
N LEU A 19 2.25 -7.79 75.01
CA LEU A 19 2.03 -8.46 73.73
C LEU A 19 3.14 -8.02 72.77
N SER A 20 4.20 -8.82 72.68
CA SER A 20 5.11 -8.78 71.54
C SER A 20 4.32 -9.15 70.28
N ALA A 21 3.97 -8.13 69.48
CA ALA A 21 3.44 -8.33 68.14
C ALA A 21 4.55 -8.94 67.27
N CYS A 22 4.50 -10.25 67.11
CA CYS A 22 5.31 -10.97 66.14
C CYS A 22 4.69 -10.70 64.76
N SER A 23 5.21 -9.71 64.03
CA SER A 23 4.82 -9.42 62.66
C SER A 23 5.25 -10.58 61.77
N ILE A 24 4.30 -11.44 61.39
CA ILE A 24 4.54 -12.45 60.35
C ILE A 24 4.77 -11.67 59.04
N PRO A 25 5.93 -11.79 58.37
CA PRO A 25 6.09 -11.20 57.05
C PRO A 25 5.07 -11.85 56.11
N GLN A 26 4.15 -11.05 55.57
CA GLN A 26 3.28 -11.48 54.48
C GLN A 26 4.18 -11.91 53.32
N ARG A 27 4.28 -13.21 53.07
CA ARG A 27 4.94 -13.77 51.90
C ARG A 27 4.11 -13.30 50.70
N ILE A 28 4.61 -12.32 49.95
CA ILE A 28 4.02 -11.93 48.67
C ILE A 28 4.03 -13.19 47.82
N ALA A 29 2.86 -13.74 47.50
CA ALA A 29 2.74 -14.87 46.59
C ALA A 29 3.34 -14.43 45.25
N GLN A 30 4.31 -15.19 44.74
CA GLN A 30 4.87 -14.90 43.42
C GLN A 30 3.74 -14.99 42.39
N PRO A 31 3.70 -14.08 41.40
CA PRO A 31 2.71 -14.15 40.33
C PRO A 31 2.80 -15.51 39.65
N VAL A 32 1.65 -16.17 39.49
CA VAL A 32 1.54 -17.46 38.82
C VAL A 32 1.49 -17.20 37.32
N TYR A 33 2.45 -17.78 36.58
CA TYR A 33 2.51 -17.71 35.13
C TYR A 33 2.13 -19.07 34.53
N ASP A 34 1.37 -19.02 33.45
CA ASP A 34 1.19 -20.16 32.58
C ASP A 34 2.48 -20.41 31.80
N SER A 35 2.79 -21.68 31.52
CA SER A 35 4.00 -22.07 30.80
C SER A 35 3.63 -22.76 29.49
N HIS A 36 4.21 -22.29 28.40
CA HIS A 36 4.12 -22.92 27.09
C HIS A 36 5.26 -23.94 26.90
N THR A 37 5.07 -24.96 26.06
CA THR A 37 6.07 -26.02 25.82
C THR A 37 7.38 -25.51 25.22
N SER A 38 7.36 -24.32 24.60
CA SER A 38 8.56 -23.63 24.13
C SER A 38 9.41 -23.00 25.24
N GLY A 39 8.93 -22.97 26.49
CA GLY A 39 9.61 -22.31 27.61
C GLY A 39 9.20 -20.86 27.84
N ILE A 40 8.32 -20.29 27.00
CA ILE A 40 7.68 -18.99 27.26
C ILE A 40 6.78 -19.11 28.49
N GLN A 41 6.84 -18.11 29.36
CA GLN A 41 5.91 -17.95 30.46
C GLN A 41 5.05 -16.72 30.23
N TYR A 42 3.76 -16.79 30.52
CA TYR A 42 2.87 -15.65 30.32
C TYR A 42 1.79 -15.60 31.38
N ARG A 43 1.20 -14.41 31.55
CA ARG A 43 0.07 -14.19 32.45
C ARG A 43 -0.81 -13.10 31.87
N VAL A 44 -2.04 -13.46 31.53
CA VAL A 44 -3.07 -12.49 31.16
C VAL A 44 -3.49 -11.72 32.40
N THR A 45 -3.24 -10.42 32.40
CA THR A 45 -3.59 -9.48 33.48
C THR A 45 -4.96 -8.85 33.29
N GLN A 46 -5.39 -8.71 32.03
CA GLN A 46 -6.74 -8.33 31.63
C GLN A 46 -7.11 -9.16 30.41
N LYS A 47 -8.26 -9.83 30.45
CA LYS A 47 -8.74 -10.65 29.35
C LYS A 47 -9.51 -9.78 28.36
N GLY A 48 -9.12 -9.83 27.10
CA GLY A 48 -9.86 -9.31 25.95
C GLY A 48 -10.88 -10.33 25.44
N ASP A 49 -11.85 -9.81 24.70
CA ASP A 49 -13.00 -10.52 24.15
C ASP A 49 -12.86 -10.78 22.63
N GLY A 50 -11.82 -10.26 21.99
CA GLY A 50 -11.58 -10.47 20.57
C GLY A 50 -10.93 -11.83 20.23
N PRO A 51 -10.71 -12.10 18.94
CA PRO A 51 -10.15 -13.37 18.48
C PRO A 51 -8.67 -13.53 18.84
N SER A 52 -8.15 -14.75 18.77
CA SER A 52 -6.71 -15.00 18.74
C SER A 52 -6.17 -14.75 17.33
N PRO A 53 -4.92 -14.27 17.19
CA PRO A 53 -4.35 -14.00 15.88
C PRO A 53 -4.09 -15.29 15.10
N LEU A 54 -4.38 -15.26 13.80
CA LEU A 54 -4.10 -16.32 12.84
C LEU A 54 -2.87 -15.99 11.99
N LEU A 55 -2.39 -16.99 11.24
CA LEU A 55 -1.29 -16.81 10.31
C LEU A 55 -1.63 -15.71 9.30
N ASN A 56 -0.68 -14.81 9.04
CA ASN A 56 -0.78 -13.64 8.15
C ASN A 56 -1.63 -12.46 8.66
N ASP A 57 -2.28 -12.56 9.82
CA ASP A 57 -2.98 -11.42 10.43
C ASP A 57 -1.99 -10.29 10.74
N LEU A 58 -2.45 -9.04 10.64
CA LEU A 58 -1.70 -7.87 11.08
C LEU A 58 -2.08 -7.56 12.53
N VAL A 59 -1.11 -7.68 13.43
CA VAL A 59 -1.35 -7.54 14.88
C VAL A 59 -0.73 -6.25 15.38
N PHE A 60 -1.52 -5.44 16.06
CA PHE A 60 -1.13 -4.17 16.65
C PHE A 60 -0.95 -4.34 18.16
N VAL A 61 0.27 -4.08 18.64
CA VAL A 61 0.65 -4.33 20.03
C VAL A 61 1.25 -3.07 20.63
N HIS A 62 0.71 -2.67 21.78
CA HIS A 62 1.45 -1.81 22.69
C HIS A 62 2.28 -2.66 23.65
N TYR A 63 3.53 -2.28 23.90
CA TYR A 63 4.39 -3.02 24.81
C TYR A 63 5.39 -2.11 25.53
N LYS A 64 5.86 -2.64 26.64
CA LYS A 64 7.04 -2.20 27.37
C LYS A 64 7.96 -3.40 27.54
N LEU A 65 9.18 -3.27 27.03
CA LEU A 65 10.22 -4.28 27.13
C LEU A 65 11.13 -3.97 28.32
N LEU A 66 11.27 -4.96 29.21
CA LEU A 66 12.11 -4.90 30.40
C LEU A 66 13.12 -6.05 30.43
N LEU A 67 14.27 -5.78 31.05
CA LEU A 67 15.21 -6.81 31.51
C LEU A 67 14.81 -7.32 32.91
N GLU A 68 15.46 -8.40 33.37
CA GLU A 68 15.18 -8.99 34.68
C GLU A 68 15.44 -8.03 35.87
N ASP A 69 16.32 -7.05 35.70
CA ASP A 69 16.60 -6.00 36.69
C ASP A 69 15.60 -4.82 36.64
N SER A 70 14.53 -4.97 35.84
CA SER A 70 13.49 -3.95 35.57
C SER A 70 13.96 -2.75 34.75
N THR A 71 15.16 -2.79 34.15
CA THR A 71 15.59 -1.80 33.17
C THR A 71 14.65 -1.83 31.97
N ILE A 72 14.10 -0.67 31.61
CA ILE A 72 13.24 -0.51 30.43
C ILE A 72 14.15 -0.31 29.22
N VAL A 73 14.06 -1.21 28.25
CA VAL A 73 14.85 -1.14 27.00
C VAL A 73 14.07 -0.41 25.93
N ASP A 74 12.77 -0.68 25.83
CA ASP A 74 11.91 -0.06 24.83
C ASP A 74 10.46 0.04 25.32
N ASN A 75 9.73 1.04 24.82
CA ASN A 75 8.38 1.36 25.27
C ASN A 75 7.57 2.01 24.16
N SER A 76 6.60 1.30 23.57
CA SER A 76 5.75 1.87 22.52
C SER A 76 4.70 2.84 23.05
N TYR A 77 4.36 2.78 24.35
CA TYR A 77 3.44 3.75 24.96
C TYR A 77 4.03 5.18 24.97
N GLU A 78 5.35 5.32 25.07
CA GLU A 78 6.03 6.63 25.00
C GLU A 78 6.03 7.22 23.59
N ARG A 79 5.95 6.37 22.56
CA ARG A 79 5.81 6.81 21.16
C ARG A 79 4.38 7.24 20.81
N GLY A 80 3.40 6.78 21.58
CA GLY A 80 1.98 7.11 21.39
C GLY A 80 1.28 6.31 20.30
N GLU A 81 1.95 5.34 19.68
CA GLU A 81 1.38 4.46 18.66
C GLU A 81 1.82 3.00 18.87
N PRO A 82 0.92 2.03 18.63
CA PRO A 82 1.27 0.62 18.72
C PRO A 82 2.22 0.23 17.60
N VAL A 83 3.04 -0.80 17.84
CA VAL A 83 3.79 -1.44 16.74
C VAL A 83 2.88 -2.45 16.04
N SER A 84 3.06 -2.62 14.73
CA SER A 84 2.37 -3.67 13.98
C SER A 84 3.36 -4.63 13.33
N PHE A 85 2.97 -5.89 13.24
CA PHE A 85 3.72 -6.92 12.52
C PHE A 85 2.77 -7.98 11.98
N LYS A 86 3.21 -8.70 10.94
CA LYS A 86 2.45 -9.78 10.32
C LYS A 86 2.77 -11.11 11.00
N MET A 87 1.73 -11.81 11.46
CA MET A 87 1.89 -13.10 12.14
C MET A 87 2.52 -14.15 11.25
N GLY A 88 3.61 -14.77 11.74
CA GLY A 88 4.33 -15.84 11.06
C GLY A 88 5.23 -15.39 9.92
N ALA A 89 5.44 -14.07 9.75
CA ALA A 89 6.33 -13.52 8.74
C ALA A 89 7.81 -13.50 9.18
N GLY A 90 8.13 -13.86 10.43
CA GLY A 90 9.49 -13.83 10.96
C GLY A 90 10.06 -12.41 11.10
N GLN A 91 9.18 -11.41 11.24
CA GLN A 91 9.55 -9.99 11.36
C GLN A 91 10.03 -9.61 12.77
N VAL A 92 9.68 -10.42 13.76
CA VAL A 92 9.98 -10.22 15.18
C VAL A 92 10.66 -11.47 15.75
N ILE A 93 11.20 -11.38 16.97
CA ILE A 93 11.84 -12.54 17.62
C ILE A 93 10.84 -13.70 17.74
N THR A 94 11.33 -14.94 17.61
CA THR A 94 10.49 -16.15 17.63
C THR A 94 9.61 -16.24 18.88
N GLY A 95 10.14 -15.82 20.04
CA GLY A 95 9.37 -15.81 21.29
C GLY A 95 8.21 -14.83 21.30
N TRP A 96 8.32 -13.71 20.56
CA TRP A 96 7.23 -12.76 20.38
C TRP A 96 6.11 -13.36 19.54
N GLU A 97 6.44 -13.99 18.41
CA GLU A 97 5.42 -14.63 17.55
C GLU A 97 4.67 -15.74 18.30
N ILE A 98 5.40 -16.64 18.98
CA ILE A 98 4.78 -17.72 19.75
C ILE A 98 3.89 -17.14 20.84
N GLY A 99 4.41 -16.19 21.64
CA GLY A 99 3.69 -15.70 22.81
C GLY A 99 2.49 -14.82 22.47
N ILE A 100 2.55 -14.00 21.41
CA ILE A 100 1.39 -13.27 20.90
C ILE A 100 0.32 -14.24 20.37
N GLY A 101 0.72 -15.37 19.78
CA GLY A 101 -0.19 -16.44 19.36
C GLY A 101 -0.95 -17.13 20.51
N LEU A 102 -0.57 -16.91 21.77
CA LEU A 102 -1.25 -17.46 22.95
C LEU A 102 -2.32 -16.51 23.51
N LEU A 103 -2.46 -15.31 22.94
CA LEU A 103 -3.30 -14.24 23.44
C LEU A 103 -4.43 -13.90 22.48
N ASN A 104 -5.38 -13.11 22.96
CA ASN A 104 -6.50 -12.58 22.18
C ASN A 104 -6.39 -11.07 21.99
N GLU A 105 -7.04 -10.54 20.96
CA GLU A 105 -7.29 -9.10 20.86
C GLU A 105 -7.96 -8.57 22.15
N GLY A 106 -7.43 -7.47 22.66
CA GLY A 106 -7.80 -6.84 23.93
C GLY A 106 -7.10 -7.43 25.16
N ASP A 107 -6.36 -8.54 25.05
CA ASP A 107 -5.60 -9.07 26.18
C ASP A 107 -4.48 -8.08 26.58
N ARG A 108 -4.37 -7.82 27.88
CA ARG A 108 -3.15 -7.27 28.49
C ARG A 108 -2.41 -8.38 29.20
N ALA A 109 -1.15 -8.58 28.88
CA ALA A 109 -0.38 -9.69 29.42
C ALA A 109 1.03 -9.27 29.84
N ILE A 110 1.58 -10.04 30.77
CA ILE A 110 3.02 -10.07 31.02
C ILE A 110 3.54 -11.36 30.40
N MET A 111 4.50 -11.23 29.49
CA MET A 111 5.15 -12.32 28.79
C MET A 111 6.64 -12.34 29.11
N ILE A 112 7.19 -13.52 29.33
CA ILE A 112 8.59 -13.76 29.65
C ILE A 112 9.15 -14.69 28.57
N VAL A 113 10.09 -14.17 27.80
CA VAL A 113 10.71 -14.85 26.67
C VAL A 113 12.12 -15.30 27.06
N PRO A 114 12.45 -16.60 26.98
CA PRO A 114 13.77 -17.10 27.29
C PRO A 114 14.79 -16.70 26.20
N PRO A 115 16.10 -16.67 26.51
CA PRO A 115 17.10 -16.11 25.60
C PRO A 115 17.17 -16.80 24.24
N ASP A 116 16.99 -18.12 24.17
CA ASP A 116 17.02 -18.92 22.94
C ASP A 116 15.87 -18.60 21.97
N LEU A 117 14.77 -18.02 22.47
CA LEU A 117 13.66 -17.50 21.66
C LEU A 117 13.72 -15.98 21.46
N ALA A 118 14.74 -15.33 22.01
CA ALA A 118 15.03 -13.90 21.86
C ALA A 118 16.30 -13.69 21.02
N TYR A 119 17.37 -13.18 21.63
CA TYR A 119 18.65 -12.86 20.94
C TYR A 119 19.77 -13.86 21.23
N GLY A 120 19.51 -14.90 22.01
CA GLY A 120 20.43 -15.99 22.31
C GLY A 120 21.72 -15.50 22.97
N ASP A 121 22.85 -15.98 22.48
CA ASP A 121 24.20 -15.64 22.94
C ASP A 121 24.72 -14.29 22.42
N ARG A 122 23.88 -13.52 21.71
CA ARG A 122 24.24 -12.23 21.12
C ARG A 122 23.63 -11.08 21.90
N ALA A 123 24.40 -9.99 22.05
CA ALA A 123 23.86 -8.72 22.49
C ALA A 123 23.19 -7.97 21.32
N MET A 124 22.16 -7.18 21.62
CA MET A 124 21.40 -6.39 20.65
C MET A 124 21.04 -5.02 21.24
N GLY A 125 21.68 -3.95 20.75
CA GLY A 125 21.50 -2.62 21.34
C GLY A 125 21.82 -2.63 22.83
N ASP A 126 20.87 -2.22 23.67
CA ASP A 126 20.97 -2.22 25.12
C ASP A 126 20.60 -3.57 25.77
N ILE A 127 20.37 -4.62 24.98
CA ILE A 127 20.04 -5.97 25.45
C ILE A 127 21.33 -6.81 25.53
N PRO A 128 21.78 -7.24 26.73
CA PRO A 128 22.94 -8.12 26.87
C PRO A 128 22.70 -9.51 26.27
N ALA A 129 23.79 -10.21 25.94
CA ALA A 129 23.74 -11.62 25.56
C ALA A 129 23.13 -12.48 26.68
N ASN A 130 22.39 -13.51 26.29
CA ASN A 130 21.68 -14.44 27.17
C ASN A 130 20.62 -13.80 28.07
N SER A 131 20.10 -12.63 27.67
CA SER A 131 19.05 -11.96 28.43
C SER A 131 17.70 -12.62 28.25
N LYS A 132 16.99 -12.83 29.37
CA LYS A 132 15.56 -13.09 29.37
C LYS A 132 14.83 -11.76 29.19
N LEU A 133 13.85 -11.74 28.30
CA LEU A 133 13.08 -10.53 28.00
C LEU A 133 11.71 -10.61 28.65
N ILE A 134 11.31 -9.55 29.33
CA ILE A 134 10.00 -9.41 29.96
C ILE A 134 9.23 -8.34 29.20
N PHE A 135 8.02 -8.66 28.80
CA PHE A 135 7.18 -7.74 28.06
C PHE A 135 5.84 -7.57 28.75
N GLU A 136 5.53 -6.33 29.09
CA GLU A 136 4.20 -5.92 29.51
C GLU A 136 3.50 -5.36 28.28
N LEU A 137 2.46 -6.03 27.79
CA LEU A 137 1.87 -5.73 26.49
C LEU A 137 0.35 -5.74 26.49
N GLU A 138 -0.22 -5.11 25.46
CA GLU A 138 -1.64 -5.06 25.13
C GLU A 138 -1.79 -5.35 23.63
N ILE A 139 -2.59 -6.36 23.26
CA ILE A 139 -2.99 -6.54 21.86
C ILE A 139 -4.14 -5.57 21.60
N VAL A 140 -3.83 -4.48 20.88
CA VAL A 140 -4.76 -3.39 20.63
C VAL A 140 -5.79 -3.77 19.58
N LYS A 141 -5.33 -4.41 18.50
CA LYS A 141 -6.16 -4.77 17.35
C LYS A 141 -5.51 -5.91 16.57
N ILE A 142 -6.33 -6.79 16.03
CA ILE A 142 -5.97 -7.80 15.05
C ILE A 142 -6.77 -7.51 13.78
N GLU A 143 -6.07 -7.28 12.69
CA GLU A 143 -6.68 -7.17 11.37
C GLU A 143 -6.50 -8.51 10.64
N PRO A 144 -7.59 -9.25 10.40
CA PRO A 144 -7.52 -10.56 9.77
C PRO A 144 -6.88 -10.49 8.40
N ALA A 145 -6.04 -11.47 8.07
CA ALA A 145 -5.52 -11.63 6.72
C ALA A 145 -6.67 -11.91 5.74
N PRO A 146 -6.62 -11.35 4.51
CA PRO A 146 -7.55 -11.70 3.46
C PRO A 146 -7.56 -13.21 3.24
N GLN A 147 -8.74 -13.82 3.35
CA GLN A 147 -8.89 -15.23 3.08
C GLN A 147 -8.95 -15.46 1.58
N PRO A 148 -8.41 -16.59 1.08
CA PRO A 148 -8.65 -17.00 -0.28
C PRO A 148 -10.16 -17.10 -0.55
N PHE A 149 -10.59 -16.76 -1.76
CA PHE A 149 -11.94 -17.03 -2.22
C PHE A 149 -12.32 -18.49 -2.01
N ASP A 150 -13.54 -18.69 -1.53
CA ASP A 150 -14.13 -20.02 -1.40
C ASP A 150 -14.51 -20.52 -2.79
N ILE A 151 -13.98 -21.69 -3.16
CA ILE A 151 -14.18 -22.29 -4.49
C ILE A 151 -14.67 -23.71 -4.24
N ALA A 152 -15.85 -24.03 -4.74
CA ALA A 152 -16.38 -25.38 -4.62
C ALA A 152 -15.49 -26.41 -5.33
N ASP A 153 -15.37 -27.60 -4.74
CA ASP A 153 -14.46 -28.67 -5.18
C ASP A 153 -14.71 -29.16 -6.61
N ASP A 154 -15.91 -28.93 -7.16
CA ASP A 154 -16.35 -29.40 -8.47
C ASP A 154 -16.24 -28.36 -9.59
N VAL A 155 -15.71 -27.17 -9.30
CA VAL A 155 -15.59 -26.10 -10.29
C VAL A 155 -14.38 -26.31 -11.19
N SER A 156 -14.61 -26.30 -12.51
CA SER A 156 -13.55 -26.39 -13.50
C SER A 156 -12.96 -25.01 -13.83
N PHE A 157 -11.64 -24.93 -13.88
CA PHE A 157 -10.92 -23.76 -14.39
C PHE A 157 -10.77 -23.85 -15.91
N THR A 158 -10.53 -22.69 -16.54
CA THR A 158 -10.09 -22.61 -17.93
C THR A 158 -8.57 -22.54 -17.98
N GLU A 159 -7.94 -23.41 -18.77
CA GLU A 159 -6.50 -23.40 -19.04
C GLU A 159 -6.21 -22.80 -20.41
N THR A 160 -5.27 -21.87 -20.43
CA THR A 160 -4.79 -21.21 -21.65
C THR A 160 -3.62 -21.97 -22.26
N THR A 161 -3.25 -21.63 -23.49
CA THR A 161 -2.10 -22.25 -24.17
C THR A 161 -0.75 -21.96 -23.50
N SER A 162 -0.66 -20.92 -22.67
CA SER A 162 0.55 -20.55 -21.93
C SER A 162 0.68 -21.31 -20.60
N GLY A 163 -0.32 -22.13 -20.24
CA GLY A 163 -0.39 -22.84 -18.96
C GLY A 163 -0.96 -22.01 -17.81
N LEU A 164 -1.32 -20.73 -18.04
CA LEU A 164 -2.13 -19.97 -17.10
C LEU A 164 -3.50 -20.63 -16.96
N ARG A 165 -3.96 -20.80 -15.73
CA ARG A 165 -5.32 -21.24 -15.43
C ARG A 165 -6.09 -20.13 -14.73
N TYR A 166 -7.37 -20.00 -15.03
CA TYR A 166 -8.24 -19.03 -14.35
C TYR A 166 -9.63 -19.57 -14.10
N LEU A 167 -10.28 -19.01 -13.09
CA LEU A 167 -11.67 -19.26 -12.74
C LEU A 167 -12.33 -17.96 -12.31
N VAL A 168 -13.45 -17.59 -12.92
CA VAL A 168 -14.34 -16.54 -12.41
C VAL A 168 -15.15 -17.16 -11.27
N VAL A 169 -14.89 -16.72 -10.05
CA VAL A 169 -15.52 -17.20 -8.81
C VAL A 169 -16.87 -16.54 -8.62
N GLU A 170 -16.93 -15.21 -8.76
CA GLU A 170 -18.17 -14.44 -8.78
C GLU A 170 -18.17 -13.60 -10.07
N PRO A 171 -19.14 -13.82 -10.99
CA PRO A 171 -19.19 -13.06 -12.23
C PRO A 171 -19.71 -11.65 -11.98
N GLY A 172 -19.01 -10.67 -12.54
CA GLY A 172 -19.46 -9.30 -12.69
C GLY A 172 -20.35 -9.11 -13.91
N ASP A 173 -21.06 -7.99 -13.95
CA ASP A 173 -21.95 -7.59 -15.03
C ASP A 173 -21.39 -6.44 -15.89
N GLY A 174 -20.18 -5.99 -15.59
CA GLY A 174 -19.53 -4.88 -16.27
C GLY A 174 -18.94 -5.23 -17.64
N MET A 175 -18.24 -4.23 -18.21
CA MET A 175 -17.63 -4.38 -19.53
C MET A 175 -16.45 -5.35 -19.52
N MET A 176 -16.25 -6.01 -20.66
CA MET A 176 -15.07 -6.86 -20.88
C MET A 176 -13.80 -6.01 -20.88
N LEU A 177 -12.75 -6.50 -20.23
CA LEU A 177 -11.46 -5.82 -20.21
C LEU A 177 -10.73 -6.00 -21.54
N LEU A 178 -10.34 -4.89 -22.17
CA LEU A 178 -9.66 -4.85 -23.46
C LEU A 178 -8.24 -4.25 -23.34
N PRO A 179 -7.28 -4.68 -24.17
CA PRO A 179 -5.96 -4.07 -24.21
C PRO A 179 -6.03 -2.55 -24.42
N GLY A 180 -5.29 -1.78 -23.62
CA GLY A 180 -5.26 -0.33 -23.64
C GLY A 180 -6.16 0.34 -22.60
N MET A 181 -7.07 -0.39 -21.96
CA MET A 181 -7.86 0.13 -20.84
C MET A 181 -7.00 0.32 -19.59
N ARG A 182 -7.32 1.34 -18.79
CA ARG A 182 -6.83 1.48 -17.43
C ARG A 182 -7.73 0.63 -16.53
N VAL A 183 -7.15 -0.35 -15.86
CA VAL A 183 -7.86 -1.31 -15.01
C VAL A 183 -7.46 -1.06 -13.56
N ARG A 184 -8.45 -1.05 -12.67
CA ARG A 184 -8.29 -0.99 -11.22
C ARG A 184 -8.72 -2.31 -10.61
N ILE A 185 -7.84 -2.94 -9.84
CA ILE A 185 -8.18 -4.20 -9.16
C ILE A 185 -7.75 -4.21 -7.68
N HIS A 186 -8.50 -4.93 -6.86
CA HIS A 186 -7.96 -5.52 -5.65
C HIS A 186 -7.39 -6.91 -5.92
N TYR A 187 -6.40 -7.32 -5.13
CA TYR A 187 -5.81 -8.65 -5.24
C TYR A 187 -5.23 -9.13 -3.90
N THR A 188 -5.17 -10.45 -3.75
CA THR A 188 -4.30 -11.14 -2.80
C THR A 188 -3.50 -12.20 -3.55
N GLY A 189 -2.18 -12.14 -3.41
CA GLY A 189 -1.23 -13.09 -3.99
C GLY A 189 -0.80 -14.14 -2.96
N PHE A 190 -0.91 -15.39 -3.36
CA PHE A 190 -0.59 -16.57 -2.56
C PHE A 190 0.45 -17.46 -3.23
N PHE A 191 1.23 -18.17 -2.42
CA PHE A 191 1.97 -19.35 -2.88
C PHE A 191 1.02 -20.54 -3.09
N GLU A 192 1.52 -21.65 -3.63
CA GLU A 192 0.71 -22.87 -3.87
C GLU A 192 0.15 -23.50 -2.59
N ASP A 193 0.78 -23.25 -1.44
CA ASP A 193 0.29 -23.66 -0.12
C ASP A 193 -0.76 -22.68 0.46
N MET A 194 -1.18 -21.69 -0.33
CA MET A 194 -2.12 -20.63 0.03
C MET A 194 -1.62 -19.65 1.10
N SER A 195 -0.32 -19.63 1.40
CA SER A 195 0.27 -18.57 2.23
C SER A 195 0.39 -17.26 1.44
N ILE A 196 0.05 -16.12 2.08
CA ILE A 196 0.01 -14.80 1.44
C ILE A 196 1.42 -14.20 1.34
N PHE A 197 1.84 -13.81 0.14
CA PHE A 197 3.06 -13.02 -0.05
C PHE A 197 2.81 -11.53 -0.32
N ASP A 198 1.63 -11.16 -0.82
CA ASP A 198 1.25 -9.76 -1.07
C ASP A 198 -0.27 -9.60 -1.14
N SER A 199 -0.80 -8.45 -0.75
CA SER A 199 -2.22 -8.15 -0.86
C SER A 199 -2.47 -6.64 -0.88
N SER A 200 -3.29 -6.18 -1.83
CA SER A 200 -3.77 -4.79 -1.83
C SER A 200 -4.85 -4.55 -0.78
N LEU A 201 -5.61 -5.59 -0.39
CA LEU A 201 -6.66 -5.49 0.64
C LEU A 201 -6.05 -5.19 2.02
N GLN A 202 -4.87 -5.74 2.32
CA GLN A 202 -4.16 -5.44 3.57
C GLN A 202 -3.70 -3.98 3.66
N ARG A 203 -3.65 -3.26 2.55
CA ARG A 203 -3.26 -1.84 2.49
C ARG A 203 -4.43 -0.90 2.20
N ASP A 204 -5.62 -1.45 1.95
CA ASP A 204 -6.78 -0.73 1.44
C ASP A 204 -6.46 0.16 0.20
N GLU A 205 -5.55 -0.33 -0.65
CA GLU A 205 -5.04 0.43 -1.80
C GLU A 205 -5.02 -0.44 -3.05
N PRO A 206 -6.05 -0.35 -3.92
CA PRO A 206 -6.08 -1.11 -5.17
C PRO A 206 -4.96 -0.66 -6.11
N ILE A 207 -4.62 -1.52 -7.07
CA ILE A 207 -3.62 -1.21 -8.08
C ILE A 207 -4.29 -0.79 -9.39
N ASP A 208 -3.79 0.30 -9.98
CA ASP A 208 -4.14 0.77 -11.32
C ASP A 208 -3.03 0.41 -12.31
N PHE A 209 -3.38 -0.12 -13.47
CA PHE A 209 -2.43 -0.34 -14.57
C PHE A 209 -3.13 -0.30 -15.94
N THR A 210 -2.35 -0.10 -17.01
CA THR A 210 -2.89 -0.16 -18.37
C THR A 210 -2.69 -1.56 -18.95
N LEU A 211 -3.79 -2.26 -19.22
CA LEU A 211 -3.76 -3.63 -19.73
C LEU A 211 -3.09 -3.70 -21.11
N GLY A 212 -2.25 -4.70 -21.33
CA GLY A 212 -1.52 -4.93 -22.57
C GLY A 212 -0.27 -4.06 -22.75
N LYS A 213 0.17 -3.34 -21.71
CA LYS A 213 1.37 -2.48 -21.77
C LYS A 213 2.61 -3.07 -21.09
N GLY A 214 2.51 -4.26 -20.50
CA GLY A 214 3.64 -4.90 -19.81
C GLY A 214 3.98 -4.21 -18.50
N MET A 215 2.97 -3.63 -17.83
CA MET A 215 3.13 -2.95 -16.54
C MET A 215 3.07 -3.93 -15.38
N VAL A 216 2.44 -5.09 -15.59
CA VAL A 216 2.31 -6.16 -14.61
C VAL A 216 2.91 -7.46 -15.17
N ILE A 217 2.98 -8.50 -14.34
CA ILE A 217 3.50 -9.81 -14.78
C ILE A 217 2.69 -10.35 -15.97
N ARG A 218 3.33 -11.15 -16.83
CA ARG A 218 2.69 -11.65 -18.06
C ARG A 218 1.41 -12.44 -17.79
N GLY A 219 1.37 -13.18 -16.69
CA GLY A 219 0.17 -13.93 -16.28
C GLY A 219 -1.01 -13.03 -15.90
N TRP A 220 -0.75 -11.83 -15.38
CA TRP A 220 -1.80 -10.83 -15.15
C TRP A 220 -2.26 -10.21 -16.47
N GLU A 221 -1.33 -9.82 -17.34
CA GLU A 221 -1.65 -9.28 -18.67
C GLU A 221 -2.57 -10.23 -19.45
N GLU A 222 -2.31 -11.54 -19.36
CA GLU A 222 -3.11 -12.56 -20.02
C GLU A 222 -4.41 -12.92 -19.26
N GLY A 223 -4.33 -13.12 -17.94
CA GLY A 223 -5.46 -13.59 -17.14
C GLY A 223 -6.52 -12.53 -16.92
N ILE A 224 -6.10 -11.30 -16.62
CA ILE A 224 -7.03 -10.18 -16.41
C ILE A 224 -7.72 -9.81 -17.72
N SER A 225 -7.09 -10.01 -18.88
CA SER A 225 -7.76 -9.82 -20.17
C SER A 225 -8.90 -10.82 -20.45
N LYS A 226 -9.14 -11.80 -19.56
CA LYS A 226 -10.25 -12.75 -19.66
C LYS A 226 -11.45 -12.35 -18.80
N LEU A 227 -11.33 -11.26 -18.04
CA LEU A 227 -12.30 -10.83 -17.05
C LEU A 227 -13.12 -9.63 -17.52
N ARG A 228 -14.17 -9.32 -16.75
CA ARG A 228 -15.02 -8.14 -16.83
C ARG A 228 -14.91 -7.31 -15.56
N VAL A 229 -15.33 -6.05 -15.63
CA VAL A 229 -15.55 -5.23 -14.44
C VAL A 229 -16.59 -5.91 -13.53
N GLY A 230 -16.26 -6.00 -12.24
CA GLY A 230 -17.03 -6.70 -11.22
C GLY A 230 -16.67 -8.17 -11.02
N ASP A 231 -15.88 -8.80 -11.90
CA ASP A 231 -15.47 -10.19 -11.71
C ASP A 231 -14.57 -10.33 -10.46
N LYS A 232 -14.87 -11.33 -9.63
CA LYS A 232 -13.89 -11.93 -8.73
C LYS A 232 -13.37 -13.21 -9.35
N ALA A 233 -12.05 -13.34 -9.47
CA ALA A 233 -11.44 -14.47 -10.14
C ALA A 233 -10.20 -14.98 -9.41
N ARG A 234 -9.95 -16.29 -9.51
CA ARG A 234 -8.68 -16.91 -9.14
C ARG A 234 -7.85 -17.19 -10.38
N LEU A 235 -6.57 -16.82 -10.33
CA LEU A 235 -5.56 -17.06 -11.37
C LEU A 235 -4.47 -17.98 -10.80
N TRP A 236 -4.12 -19.06 -11.50
CA TRP A 236 -2.94 -19.87 -11.21
C TRP A 236 -1.91 -19.63 -12.31
N ILE A 237 -0.83 -18.95 -11.92
CA ILE A 237 0.16 -18.39 -12.82
C ILE A 237 1.45 -19.22 -12.70
N PRO A 238 1.84 -19.96 -13.76
CA PRO A 238 3.11 -20.67 -13.77
C PRO A 238 4.28 -19.69 -13.72
N TYR A 239 5.39 -20.08 -13.11
CA TYR A 239 6.51 -19.17 -12.84
C TYR A 239 7.05 -18.44 -14.07
N GLN A 240 6.95 -19.05 -15.27
CA GLN A 240 7.36 -18.44 -16.53
C GLN A 240 6.53 -17.20 -16.88
N LEU A 241 5.28 -17.13 -16.42
CA LEU A 241 4.39 -15.98 -16.59
C LEU A 241 4.42 -15.03 -15.38
N ALA A 242 5.09 -15.41 -14.29
CA ALA A 242 5.32 -14.61 -13.10
C ALA A 242 6.75 -14.05 -13.06
N TYR A 243 7.53 -14.36 -12.01
CA TYR A 243 8.87 -13.81 -11.77
C TYR A 243 10.02 -14.70 -12.23
N GLY A 244 9.74 -15.77 -12.96
CA GLY A 244 10.75 -16.59 -13.63
C GLY A 244 11.69 -17.34 -12.69
N GLU A 245 12.82 -17.79 -13.24
CA GLU A 245 13.89 -18.52 -12.55
C GLU A 245 14.62 -17.71 -11.48
N GLN A 246 14.39 -16.40 -11.40
CA GLN A 246 15.10 -15.53 -10.45
C GLN A 246 14.26 -15.21 -9.21
N GLY A 247 12.92 -15.27 -9.32
CA GLY A 247 12.04 -14.80 -8.26
C GLY A 247 12.07 -13.28 -8.11
N ARG A 248 11.43 -12.77 -7.06
CA ARG A 248 11.42 -11.32 -6.75
C ARG A 248 11.08 -11.08 -5.28
N GLY A 249 11.95 -10.36 -4.57
CA GLY A 249 11.71 -10.01 -3.17
C GLY A 249 11.46 -11.27 -2.31
N PRO A 250 10.31 -11.42 -1.64
CA PRO A 250 10.00 -12.62 -0.85
C PRO A 250 9.65 -13.85 -1.70
N ILE A 251 9.49 -13.71 -3.02
CA ILE A 251 9.07 -14.79 -3.92
C ILE A 251 10.31 -15.57 -4.41
N PRO A 252 10.42 -16.88 -4.09
CA PRO A 252 11.56 -17.68 -4.52
C PRO A 252 11.64 -17.87 -6.05
N PRO A 253 12.83 -18.22 -6.57
CA PRO A 253 13.01 -18.74 -7.93
C PRO A 253 11.97 -19.77 -8.36
N ALA A 254 11.53 -19.70 -9.61
CA ALA A 254 10.63 -20.68 -10.23
C ALA A 254 9.33 -20.98 -9.47
N SER A 255 8.82 -19.99 -8.70
CA SER A 255 7.59 -20.14 -7.94
C SER A 255 6.35 -19.91 -8.81
N ASN A 256 5.44 -20.88 -8.83
CA ASN A 256 4.07 -20.67 -9.30
C ASN A 256 3.32 -19.82 -8.29
N LEU A 257 2.44 -18.96 -8.77
CA LEU A 257 1.69 -18.03 -7.92
C LEU A 257 0.20 -18.20 -8.14
N VAL A 258 -0.57 -18.06 -7.07
CA VAL A 258 -2.02 -18.00 -7.09
C VAL A 258 -2.44 -16.57 -6.77
N PHE A 259 -3.39 -16.02 -7.51
CA PHE A 259 -3.94 -14.70 -7.22
C PHE A 259 -5.45 -14.78 -7.18
N ASP A 260 -6.02 -14.25 -6.10
CA ASP A 260 -7.42 -13.84 -6.09
C ASP A 260 -7.46 -12.37 -6.44
N VAL A 261 -8.25 -12.02 -7.45
CA VAL A 261 -8.41 -10.66 -7.96
C VAL A 261 -9.88 -10.27 -7.98
N GLU A 262 -10.15 -9.01 -7.70
CA GLU A 262 -11.46 -8.38 -7.88
C GLU A 262 -11.29 -7.19 -8.81
N VAL A 263 -11.97 -7.22 -9.96
CA VAL A 263 -11.94 -6.11 -10.91
C VAL A 263 -12.91 -5.04 -10.44
N ILE A 264 -12.37 -3.96 -9.87
CA ILE A 264 -13.17 -2.89 -9.27
C ILE A 264 -13.75 -1.99 -10.36
N ASP A 265 -12.90 -1.57 -11.30
CA ASP A 265 -13.29 -0.65 -12.36
C ASP A 265 -12.34 -0.77 -13.56
N ALA A 266 -12.82 -0.33 -14.72
CA ALA A 266 -11.97 -0.17 -15.89
C ALA A 266 -12.48 0.95 -16.79
N GLU A 267 -11.55 1.77 -17.26
CA GLU A 267 -11.84 2.89 -18.15
C GLU A 267 -11.05 2.73 -19.45
N GLU A 268 -11.71 2.99 -20.58
CA GLU A 268 -11.00 3.19 -21.82
C GLU A 268 -10.13 4.45 -21.70
N VAL A 269 -8.82 4.28 -21.89
CA VAL A 269 -7.94 5.43 -22.08
C VAL A 269 -8.26 6.00 -23.45
N LYS A 270 -9.14 7.01 -23.49
CA LYS A 270 -9.46 7.74 -24.73
C LYS A 270 -8.19 8.38 -25.26
N ARG A 271 -7.55 7.71 -26.21
CA ARG A 271 -6.41 8.27 -26.92
C ARG A 271 -6.88 9.53 -27.65
N PRO A 272 -6.22 10.68 -27.43
CA PRO A 272 -6.52 11.88 -28.18
C PRO A 272 -6.37 11.58 -29.66
N GLN A 273 -7.46 11.72 -30.40
CA GLN A 273 -7.39 11.64 -31.85
C GLN A 273 -6.85 12.97 -32.38
N PRO A 274 -6.09 12.95 -33.48
CA PRO A 274 -5.75 14.18 -34.17
C PRO A 274 -7.04 14.97 -34.48
N PHE A 275 -7.06 16.26 -34.17
CA PHE A 275 -8.07 17.21 -34.63
C PHE A 275 -8.38 17.02 -36.12
N ASP A 276 -9.68 17.09 -36.45
CA ASP A 276 -10.15 17.07 -37.83
C ASP A 276 -9.84 18.41 -38.50
N ILE A 277 -9.01 18.34 -39.54
CA ILE A 277 -8.57 19.50 -40.32
C ILE A 277 -9.21 19.55 -41.71
N SER A 278 -10.18 18.68 -41.99
CA SER A 278 -10.84 18.58 -43.29
C SER A 278 -11.51 19.90 -43.67
N GLY A 279 -11.15 20.44 -44.83
CA GLY A 279 -11.69 21.70 -45.34
C GLY A 279 -11.23 22.96 -44.60
N LYS A 280 -10.21 22.85 -43.72
CA LYS A 280 -9.62 24.00 -43.03
C LYS A 280 -8.41 24.53 -43.80
N GLU A 281 -8.19 25.83 -43.70
CA GLU A 281 -7.05 26.52 -44.32
C GLU A 281 -5.77 26.31 -43.49
N ILE A 282 -4.63 26.22 -44.18
CA ILE A 282 -3.30 26.15 -43.58
C ILE A 282 -2.67 27.52 -43.73
N PHE A 283 -2.27 28.11 -42.60
CA PHE A 283 -1.51 29.35 -42.53
C PHE A 283 -0.05 29.04 -42.26
N GLU A 284 0.84 29.91 -42.72
CA GLU A 284 2.29 29.81 -42.50
C GLU A 284 2.85 31.17 -42.09
N THR A 285 3.67 31.18 -41.05
CA THR A 285 4.34 32.39 -40.58
C THR A 285 5.69 32.58 -41.28
N GLU A 286 6.35 33.73 -41.08
CA GLU A 286 7.67 34.00 -41.67
C GLU A 286 8.78 33.05 -41.17
N SER A 287 8.60 32.44 -39.99
CA SER A 287 9.55 31.47 -39.43
C SER A 287 9.38 30.06 -40.01
N GLY A 288 8.32 29.83 -40.80
CA GLY A 288 7.94 28.53 -41.35
C GLY A 288 7.04 27.70 -40.42
N LEU A 289 6.54 28.28 -39.31
CA LEU A 289 5.51 27.64 -38.50
C LEU A 289 4.20 27.58 -39.29
N GLN A 290 3.72 26.36 -39.53
CA GLN A 290 2.41 26.14 -40.13
C GLN A 290 1.36 25.90 -39.05
N TYR A 291 0.17 26.48 -39.22
CA TYR A 291 -0.93 26.29 -38.29
C TYR A 291 -2.30 26.25 -38.97
N ILE A 292 -3.23 25.55 -38.32
CA ILE A 292 -4.60 25.36 -38.77
C ILE A 292 -5.52 25.70 -37.61
N ILE A 293 -6.44 26.63 -37.84
CA ILE A 293 -7.45 27.03 -36.86
C ILE A 293 -8.56 25.98 -36.85
N VAL A 294 -8.53 25.06 -35.88
CA VAL A 294 -9.52 23.99 -35.77
C VAL A 294 -10.81 24.50 -35.14
N ASN A 295 -10.69 25.28 -34.07
CA ASN A 295 -11.78 26.02 -33.47
C ASN A 295 -11.28 27.41 -33.08
N GLU A 296 -12.03 28.44 -33.45
CA GLU A 296 -11.74 29.79 -32.99
C GLU A 296 -12.07 29.92 -31.50
N GLY A 297 -11.18 30.59 -30.77
CA GLY A 297 -11.42 30.95 -29.38
C GLY A 297 -12.29 32.20 -29.28
N THR A 298 -12.49 32.66 -28.05
CA THR A 298 -13.15 33.94 -27.80
C THR A 298 -12.28 34.83 -26.93
N GLY A 299 -12.29 36.13 -27.20
CA GLY A 299 -11.56 37.12 -26.42
C GLY A 299 -10.15 37.35 -26.91
N ILE A 300 -9.28 37.78 -25.99
CA ILE A 300 -7.91 38.22 -26.29
C ILE A 300 -6.94 37.05 -26.35
N SER A 301 -5.83 37.27 -27.05
CA SER A 301 -4.65 36.39 -27.05
C SER A 301 -3.77 36.67 -25.83
N PRO A 302 -3.00 35.67 -25.35
CA PRO A 302 -2.05 35.88 -24.25
C PRO A 302 -0.90 36.79 -24.69
N GLU A 303 -0.39 37.60 -23.76
CA GLU A 303 0.78 38.47 -23.96
C GLU A 303 2.08 37.77 -23.50
N GLU A 304 3.21 38.23 -24.04
CA GLU A 304 4.53 37.70 -23.65
C GLU A 304 4.76 37.84 -22.14
N GLY A 305 5.23 36.75 -21.51
CA GLY A 305 5.49 36.69 -20.07
C GLY A 305 4.29 36.25 -19.21
N GLN A 306 3.09 36.11 -19.78
CA GLN A 306 1.97 35.48 -19.09
C GLN A 306 2.16 33.98 -18.93
N VAL A 307 1.52 33.41 -17.91
CA VAL A 307 1.47 31.95 -17.73
C VAL A 307 0.30 31.41 -18.52
N VAL A 308 0.57 30.63 -19.56
CA VAL A 308 -0.46 29.98 -20.36
C VAL A 308 -0.71 28.56 -19.86
N ILE A 309 -1.97 28.13 -19.94
CA ILE A 309 -2.43 26.80 -19.53
C ILE A 309 -3.07 26.14 -20.76
N VAL A 310 -2.49 25.03 -21.20
CA VAL A 310 -2.92 24.34 -22.42
C VAL A 310 -3.17 22.86 -22.19
N HIS A 311 -4.11 22.32 -22.95
CA HIS A 311 -4.08 20.90 -23.29
C HIS A 311 -3.45 20.74 -24.66
N TYR A 312 -2.70 19.65 -24.84
CA TYR A 312 -2.06 19.31 -26.09
C TYR A 312 -1.86 17.80 -26.25
N THR A 313 -1.76 17.39 -27.51
CA THR A 313 -1.20 16.10 -27.92
C THR A 313 -0.22 16.31 -29.07
N GLY A 314 0.99 15.79 -28.92
CA GLY A 314 2.06 15.80 -29.92
C GLY A 314 2.13 14.48 -30.67
N PHE A 315 2.15 14.57 -32.00
CA PHE A 315 2.23 13.46 -32.94
C PHE A 315 3.46 13.56 -33.83
N LEU A 316 4.05 12.41 -34.13
CA LEU A 316 4.99 12.28 -35.24
C LEU A 316 4.23 12.26 -36.57
N MET A 317 4.90 12.53 -37.69
CA MET A 317 4.29 12.51 -39.04
C MET A 317 3.65 11.16 -39.42
N ASN A 318 4.04 10.06 -38.77
CA ASN A 318 3.41 8.75 -38.95
C ASN A 318 2.12 8.55 -38.13
N GLY A 319 1.67 9.57 -37.39
CA GLY A 319 0.47 9.56 -36.55
C GLY A 319 0.70 9.04 -35.13
N ASN A 320 1.91 8.59 -34.78
CA ASN A 320 2.18 8.12 -33.42
C ASN A 320 2.23 9.29 -32.44
N ILE A 321 1.46 9.19 -31.34
CA ILE A 321 1.60 10.10 -30.20
C ILE A 321 2.97 9.89 -29.57
N PHE A 322 3.72 10.97 -29.39
CA PHE A 322 4.99 10.95 -28.65
C PHE A 322 4.87 11.61 -27.28
N ASP A 323 3.87 12.49 -27.09
CA ASP A 323 3.60 13.15 -25.82
C ASP A 323 2.14 13.66 -25.76
N SER A 324 1.48 13.60 -24.61
CA SER A 324 0.11 14.14 -24.44
C SER A 324 -0.20 14.52 -23.00
N SER A 325 -0.56 15.78 -22.79
CA SER A 325 -1.13 16.25 -21.52
C SER A 325 -2.54 15.71 -21.26
N VAL A 326 -3.27 15.37 -22.33
CA VAL A 326 -4.64 14.83 -22.24
C VAL A 326 -4.59 13.37 -21.76
N GLU A 327 -3.67 12.55 -22.28
CA GLU A 327 -3.47 11.18 -21.77
C GLU A 327 -3.02 11.16 -20.31
N ARG A 328 -2.30 12.20 -19.86
CA ARG A 328 -1.93 12.38 -18.44
C ARG A 328 -3.04 12.94 -17.57
N GLY A 329 -4.12 13.48 -18.14
CA GLY A 329 -5.18 14.16 -17.40
C GLY A 329 -4.74 15.45 -16.70
N GLN A 330 -3.58 16.02 -17.04
CA GLN A 330 -3.03 17.21 -16.39
C GLN A 330 -2.64 18.26 -17.45
N PRO A 331 -3.27 19.45 -17.47
CA PRO A 331 -2.87 20.55 -18.34
C PRO A 331 -1.43 20.96 -18.12
N PHE A 332 -0.80 21.45 -19.19
CA PHE A 332 0.57 21.94 -19.15
C PHE A 332 0.61 23.45 -18.99
N ARG A 333 1.55 23.95 -18.17
CA ARG A 333 1.70 25.37 -17.84
C ARG A 333 3.12 25.83 -18.15
N PHE A 334 3.26 26.97 -18.81
CA PHE A 334 4.57 27.57 -19.10
C PHE A 334 4.47 29.09 -19.27
N LEU A 335 5.60 29.79 -19.17
CA LEU A 335 5.71 31.22 -19.43
C LEU A 335 5.89 31.47 -20.94
N LEU A 336 4.96 32.19 -21.55
CA LEU A 336 4.96 32.45 -22.98
C LEU A 336 6.11 33.37 -23.40
N GLY A 337 6.85 32.97 -24.44
CA GLY A 337 7.91 33.77 -25.06
C GLY A 337 9.21 33.83 -24.24
N LYS A 338 9.39 32.93 -23.27
CA LYS A 338 10.60 32.85 -22.44
C LYS A 338 11.52 31.69 -22.78
N GLY A 339 11.26 30.97 -23.88
CA GLY A 339 12.09 29.85 -24.33
C GLY A 339 12.02 28.64 -23.39
N GLN A 340 10.93 28.49 -22.63
CA GLN A 340 10.69 27.32 -21.77
C GLN A 340 10.22 26.09 -22.57
N VAL A 341 9.71 26.33 -23.77
CA VAL A 341 9.23 25.34 -24.72
C VAL A 341 9.95 25.52 -26.05
N ILE A 342 9.72 24.62 -27.01
CA ILE A 342 10.24 24.79 -28.37
C ILE A 342 9.73 26.09 -28.99
N SER A 343 10.53 26.74 -29.85
CA SER A 343 10.20 28.08 -30.36
C SER A 343 8.90 28.11 -31.16
N GLY A 344 8.54 27.03 -31.87
CA GLY A 344 7.26 26.92 -32.56
C GLY A 344 6.05 26.95 -31.61
N TRP A 345 6.21 26.56 -30.34
CA TRP A 345 5.17 26.71 -29.32
C TRP A 345 5.08 28.14 -28.79
N ASP A 346 6.22 28.76 -28.48
CA ASP A 346 6.26 30.16 -28.02
C ASP A 346 5.63 31.09 -29.07
N GLU A 347 5.89 30.84 -30.34
CA GLU A 347 5.26 31.56 -31.45
C GLU A 347 3.79 31.17 -31.65
N GLY A 348 3.49 29.88 -31.78
CA GLY A 348 2.15 29.40 -32.13
C GLY A 348 1.08 29.69 -31.08
N VAL A 349 1.40 29.53 -29.79
CA VAL A 349 0.43 29.76 -28.70
C VAL A 349 0.12 31.26 -28.55
N ALA A 350 1.05 32.16 -28.90
CA ALA A 350 0.79 33.60 -28.93
C ALA A 350 -0.26 34.00 -29.99
N LEU A 351 -0.45 33.20 -31.04
CA LEU A 351 -1.47 33.41 -32.07
C LEU A 351 -2.88 32.95 -31.64
N MET A 352 -2.99 32.22 -30.54
CA MET A 352 -4.25 31.63 -30.09
C MET A 352 -5.03 32.62 -29.21
N SER A 353 -6.36 32.51 -29.22
CA SER A 353 -7.23 33.16 -28.23
C SER A 353 -7.73 32.14 -27.20
N ARG A 354 -8.19 32.59 -26.04
CA ARG A 354 -8.71 31.66 -25.01
C ARG A 354 -9.82 30.76 -25.57
N GLY A 355 -9.72 29.46 -25.32
CA GLY A 355 -10.62 28.42 -25.83
C GLY A 355 -10.36 27.98 -27.28
N ALA A 356 -9.39 28.60 -27.96
CA ALA A 356 -9.05 28.22 -29.33
C ALA A 356 -8.40 26.83 -29.38
N LYS A 357 -8.61 26.11 -30.48
CA LYS A 357 -7.97 24.83 -30.78
C LYS A 357 -7.23 24.95 -32.10
N TYR A 358 -5.91 24.80 -32.07
CA TYR A 358 -5.05 24.93 -33.24
C TYR A 358 -4.32 23.61 -33.45
N ARG A 359 -4.09 23.26 -34.72
CA ARG A 359 -3.04 22.30 -35.09
C ARG A 359 -1.83 23.08 -35.54
N PHE A 360 -0.67 22.81 -34.96
CA PHE A 360 0.63 23.30 -35.39
C PHE A 360 1.39 22.18 -36.12
N ILE A 361 2.01 22.52 -37.26
CA ILE A 361 2.98 21.68 -37.96
C ILE A 361 4.31 22.42 -37.84
N ILE A 362 5.17 21.91 -36.98
CA ILE A 362 6.38 22.59 -36.52
C ILE A 362 7.59 21.95 -37.20
N PRO A 363 8.29 22.67 -38.09
CA PRO A 363 9.50 22.17 -38.72
C PRO A 363 10.63 21.97 -37.69
N PRO A 364 11.65 21.14 -37.97
CA PRO A 364 12.69 20.80 -37.01
C PRO A 364 13.42 22.02 -36.42
N GLU A 365 13.62 23.07 -37.21
CA GLU A 365 14.30 24.31 -36.82
C GLU A 365 13.53 25.07 -35.72
N LEU A 366 12.22 24.87 -35.62
CA LEU A 366 11.36 25.43 -34.58
C LEU A 366 11.01 24.40 -33.48
N ALA A 367 11.59 23.20 -33.55
CA ALA A 367 11.39 22.09 -32.63
C ALA A 367 12.71 21.67 -31.95
N TYR A 368 13.16 20.42 -32.15
CA TYR A 368 14.38 19.87 -31.54
C TYR A 368 15.60 19.84 -32.49
N GLY A 369 15.45 20.30 -33.73
CA GLY A 369 16.51 20.32 -34.74
C GLY A 369 17.17 18.96 -34.95
N GLU A 370 18.50 18.95 -35.05
CA GLU A 370 19.31 17.74 -35.26
C GLU A 370 19.39 16.80 -34.04
N ARG A 371 18.73 17.13 -32.93
CA ARG A 371 18.77 16.33 -31.69
C ARG A 371 17.55 15.40 -31.61
N ALA A 372 17.79 14.14 -31.27
CA ALA A 372 16.72 13.25 -30.84
C ALA A 372 16.34 13.54 -29.38
N MET A 373 15.05 13.40 -29.04
CA MET A 373 14.53 13.66 -27.70
C MET A 373 13.49 12.61 -27.31
N GLY A 374 13.86 11.67 -26.44
CA GLY A 374 13.01 10.55 -26.06
C GLY A 374 12.49 9.78 -27.30
N PRO A 375 11.16 9.66 -27.49
CA PRO A 375 10.58 9.01 -28.67
C PRO A 375 10.65 9.85 -29.97
N VAL A 376 11.11 11.10 -29.91
CA VAL A 376 11.20 12.01 -31.06
C VAL A 376 12.54 11.85 -31.79
N PRO A 377 12.57 11.49 -33.08
CA PRO A 377 13.81 11.41 -33.86
C PRO A 377 14.45 12.78 -34.13
N ALA A 378 15.75 12.78 -34.44
CA ALA A 378 16.43 13.97 -34.96
C ALA A 378 15.81 14.43 -36.29
N ASN A 379 15.79 15.74 -36.53
CA ASN A 379 15.23 16.38 -37.72
C ASN A 379 13.75 16.07 -37.96
N ALA A 380 12.99 15.76 -36.91
CA ALA A 380 11.57 15.45 -37.02
C ALA A 380 10.71 16.72 -37.10
N THR A 381 9.84 16.79 -38.11
CA THR A 381 8.67 17.68 -38.09
C THR A 381 7.66 17.15 -37.09
N LEU A 382 7.16 18.02 -36.22
CA LEU A 382 6.20 17.66 -35.17
C LEU A 382 4.83 18.23 -35.47
N ILE A 383 3.79 17.43 -35.21
CA ILE A 383 2.40 17.90 -35.27
C ILE A 383 1.92 18.05 -33.83
N PHE A 384 1.37 19.22 -33.48
CA PHE A 384 0.76 19.44 -32.17
C PHE A 384 -0.68 19.88 -32.34
N ASP A 385 -1.60 19.18 -31.69
CA ASP A 385 -2.94 19.69 -31.45
C ASP A 385 -2.96 20.34 -30.09
N VAL A 386 -3.28 21.63 -30.04
CA VAL A 386 -3.23 22.44 -28.82
C VAL A 386 -4.57 23.12 -28.61
N GLU A 387 -5.04 23.09 -27.37
CA GLU A 387 -6.18 23.83 -26.87
C GLU A 387 -5.71 24.80 -25.79
N LEU A 388 -5.89 26.10 -26.02
CA LEU A 388 -5.57 27.12 -25.03
C LEU A 388 -6.71 27.23 -24.02
N LEU A 389 -6.52 26.68 -22.82
CA LEU A 389 -7.57 26.63 -21.80
C LEU A 389 -7.72 27.98 -21.10
N ASN A 390 -6.60 28.55 -20.64
CA ASN A 390 -6.58 29.81 -19.91
C ASN A 390 -5.18 30.45 -19.93
N PHE A 391 -5.07 31.68 -19.46
CA PHE A 391 -3.80 32.36 -19.17
C PHE A 391 -3.99 33.40 -18.06
N GLU A 392 -2.88 33.72 -17.38
CA GLU A 392 -2.82 34.60 -16.20
C GLU A 392 -1.71 35.64 -16.33
#